data_AF-A0A965TP43-F1
#
_entry.id   AF-A0A965TP43-F1
#
_cell.length_a   1.000
_cell.length_b   1.000
_cell.length_c   1.000
_cell.angle_alpha   90.00
_cell.angle_beta   90.00
_cell.angle_gamma   90.00
#
_symmetry.space_group_name_H-M   'P 1'
#
loop_
_entity.id
_entity.type
_entity.pdbx_description
1 polymer ?
#
loop_
_entity_poly.entity_id
_entity_poly.type
_entity_poly.pdbx_seq_one_letter_code
_entity_poly.pdbx_strand_id
1 'polypeptide(L)'
;LFAIVGPTGAGKSTIMDAICLALYGETPRLGKITSGGNEILSRQTGECYAEVVFESQSGRYRCQWRQHRARKRPDGKLAEASHDLSDAITGKLLENKKRDVAAAIEDKTGMNFERFTRSILLAQGSFAAFLKASPDERSPILEQITGTEIYSDISIAVHERQRAERQVLERLQDQIQGVSVLSDEEEAQLAADLEQFGQQSAAVTEQQMQHTAGLAWHETLTRLEQELTALAGEKDQLDRENQAAEPQRQSLAAALRAQPLDAVYSTLDILRREQQKDQHTQADLEQIRPELEQSAATHAAAHVQAEQALLAAQAAHEAIQPVLLSTRQYDWNIHAHSTTATRLGDQVKQQTIQIEKTSQDLEHGQASLATVLAEQTMLNETLARTANDEPLVTQIAGITARFGQIKTTLEEIQSREEERMDSRAASELQATASIMADQELAQIIAQVQQ
;
A
#
# COMPACT_ATOMS: atom_id res chain seq x y z
N LEU A 1 -53.55 147.48 32.46
CA LEU A 1 -52.16 147.96 32.25
C LEU A 1 -51.59 148.38 33.59
N PHE A 2 -50.41 147.91 33.96
CA PHE A 2 -49.74 148.30 35.20
C PHE A 2 -48.26 148.57 34.90
N ALA A 3 -47.61 149.35 35.76
CA ALA A 3 -46.18 149.64 35.66
C ALA A 3 -45.49 149.28 36.98
N ILE A 4 -44.34 148.61 36.88
CA ILE A 4 -43.46 148.35 38.02
C ILE A 4 -42.31 149.36 37.93
N VAL A 5 -42.29 150.35 38.81
CA VAL A 5 -41.32 151.46 38.78
C VAL A 5 -40.41 151.40 40.01
N GLY A 6 -39.13 151.71 39.81
CA GLY A 6 -38.11 151.76 40.86
C GLY A 6 -36.73 152.04 40.27
N PRO A 7 -35.71 152.38 41.08
CA PRO A 7 -34.36 152.63 40.57
C PRO A 7 -33.73 151.38 39.93
N THR A 8 -32.69 151.57 39.12
CA THR A 8 -31.89 150.45 38.58
C THR A 8 -31.33 149.63 39.73
N GLY A 9 -31.46 148.30 39.66
CA GLY A 9 -31.06 147.40 40.75
C GLY A 9 -32.14 147.08 41.79
N ALA A 10 -33.33 147.71 41.74
CA ALA A 10 -34.42 147.44 42.68
C ALA A 10 -35.13 146.07 42.49
N GLY A 11 -34.63 145.18 41.62
CA GLY A 11 -35.19 143.84 41.42
C GLY A 11 -36.34 143.71 40.41
N LYS A 12 -36.63 144.74 39.61
CA LYS A 12 -37.70 144.70 38.57
C LYS A 12 -37.55 143.53 37.59
N SER A 13 -36.35 143.34 37.05
CA SER A 13 -36.06 142.21 36.14
C SER A 13 -36.08 140.87 36.87
N THR A 14 -35.75 140.85 38.17
CA THR A 14 -35.79 139.63 39.00
C THR A 14 -37.21 139.07 39.13
N ILE A 15 -38.24 139.93 39.12
CA ILE A 15 -39.64 139.47 39.10
C ILE A 15 -39.93 138.69 37.81
N MET A 16 -39.45 139.18 36.67
CA MET A 16 -39.63 138.51 35.39
C MET A 16 -38.83 137.20 35.30
N ASP A 17 -37.59 137.22 35.80
CA ASP A 17 -36.77 136.03 35.93
C ASP A 17 -37.47 134.99 36.85
N ALA A 18 -38.13 135.42 37.93
CA ALA A 18 -38.86 134.53 38.83
C ALA A 18 -40.08 133.88 38.14
N ILE A 19 -40.78 134.59 37.26
CA ILE A 19 -41.89 134.02 36.48
C ILE A 19 -41.38 132.93 35.54
N CYS A 20 -40.32 133.22 34.77
CA CYS A 20 -39.71 132.23 33.88
C CYS A 20 -39.12 131.05 34.65
N LEU A 21 -38.49 131.30 35.80
CA LEU A 21 -37.94 130.25 36.64
C LEU A 21 -39.03 129.32 37.18
N ALA A 22 -40.15 129.89 37.64
CA ALA A 22 -41.28 129.11 38.11
C ALA A 22 -41.88 128.26 36.99
N LEU A 23 -42.03 128.79 35.77
CA LEU A 23 -42.63 128.05 34.66
C LEU A 23 -41.65 127.04 34.03
N TYR A 24 -40.46 127.46 33.63
CA TYR A 24 -39.58 126.62 32.80
C TYR A 24 -38.33 126.12 33.52
N GLY A 25 -38.08 126.56 34.76
CA GLY A 25 -36.84 126.25 35.48
C GLY A 25 -35.60 126.97 34.91
N GLU A 26 -35.82 127.95 34.03
CA GLU A 26 -34.79 128.72 33.33
C GLU A 26 -35.07 130.21 33.44
N THR A 27 -34.02 131.03 33.41
CA THR A 27 -34.16 132.48 33.39
C THR A 27 -33.57 133.09 32.13
N PRO A 28 -34.16 134.17 31.59
CA PRO A 28 -33.59 134.88 30.44
C PRO A 28 -32.17 135.38 30.66
N ARG A 29 -31.82 135.76 31.91
CA ARG A 29 -30.52 136.35 32.23
C ARG A 29 -29.41 135.34 32.55
N LEU A 30 -29.74 134.25 33.23
CA LEU A 30 -28.75 133.30 33.76
C LEU A 30 -28.84 131.92 33.11
N GLY A 31 -29.83 131.69 32.25
CA GLY A 31 -30.11 130.39 31.64
C GLY A 31 -30.64 129.38 32.67
N LYS A 32 -30.32 128.09 32.46
CA LYS A 32 -30.70 126.98 33.33
C LYS A 32 -29.97 127.05 34.68
N ILE A 33 -30.72 127.04 35.78
CA ILE A 33 -30.14 126.99 37.13
C ILE A 33 -29.82 125.54 37.50
N THR A 34 -28.56 125.27 37.86
CA THR A 34 -28.07 123.94 38.20
C THR A 34 -27.54 123.87 39.64
N SER A 35 -27.16 122.68 40.12
CA SER A 35 -26.52 122.51 41.43
C SER A 35 -25.11 123.11 41.50
N GLY A 36 -24.51 123.48 40.36
CA GLY A 36 -23.19 124.11 40.26
C GLY A 36 -23.16 125.60 40.63
N GLY A 37 -24.32 126.26 40.67
CA GLY A 37 -24.42 127.68 41.04
C GLY A 37 -25.84 128.21 40.86
N ASN A 38 -26.31 129.00 41.83
CA ASN A 38 -27.58 129.69 41.78
C ASN A 38 -27.38 131.16 42.15
N GLU A 39 -27.26 132.01 41.14
CA GLU A 39 -27.09 133.46 41.30
C GLU A 39 -28.41 134.20 41.58
N ILE A 40 -29.55 133.50 41.53
CA ILE A 40 -30.87 134.04 41.91
C ILE A 40 -31.03 134.02 43.44
N LEU A 41 -30.38 133.08 44.13
CA LEU A 41 -30.41 133.00 45.59
C LEU A 41 -29.76 134.24 46.22
N SER A 42 -30.50 134.93 47.09
CA SER A 42 -29.99 136.12 47.78
C SER A 42 -28.81 135.78 48.70
N ARG A 43 -27.85 136.70 48.81
CA ARG A 43 -26.66 136.50 49.66
C ARG A 43 -27.08 136.27 51.11
N GLN A 44 -26.33 135.42 51.82
CA GLN A 44 -26.57 135.06 53.23
C GLN A 44 -27.92 134.36 53.49
N THR A 45 -28.57 133.80 52.46
CA THR A 45 -29.79 132.98 52.60
C THR A 45 -29.54 131.52 52.24
N GLY A 46 -30.30 130.63 52.89
CA GLY A 46 -30.17 129.18 52.72
C GLY A 46 -31.21 128.54 51.78
N GLU A 47 -32.19 129.30 51.29
CA GLU A 47 -33.26 128.79 50.41
C GLU A 47 -33.88 129.89 49.55
N CYS A 48 -34.39 129.51 48.38
CA CYS A 48 -35.23 130.36 47.52
C CYS A 48 -36.33 129.54 46.85
N TYR A 49 -37.42 130.23 46.47
CA TYR A 49 -38.45 129.66 45.63
C TYR A 49 -39.08 130.74 44.74
N ALA A 50 -39.65 130.28 43.63
CA ALA A 50 -40.51 131.06 42.77
C ALA A 50 -41.81 130.25 42.54
N GLU A 51 -42.96 130.91 42.63
CA GLU A 51 -44.26 130.30 42.41
C GLU A 51 -45.09 131.20 41.51
N VAL A 52 -45.71 130.60 40.50
CA VAL A 52 -46.62 131.27 39.57
C VAL A 52 -47.91 130.48 39.50
N VAL A 53 -49.02 131.18 39.71
CA VAL A 53 -50.35 130.67 39.40
C VAL A 53 -50.79 131.29 38.08
N PHE A 54 -51.06 130.47 37.08
CA PHE A 54 -51.50 130.90 35.75
C PHE A 54 -52.79 130.18 35.34
N GLU A 55 -53.46 130.73 34.34
CA GLU A 55 -54.69 130.20 33.77
C GLU A 55 -54.52 130.08 32.26
N SER A 56 -54.91 128.94 31.69
CA SER A 56 -54.96 128.70 30.25
C SER A 56 -56.33 128.10 29.88
N GLN A 57 -56.58 127.91 28.57
CA GLN A 57 -57.80 127.26 28.09
C GLN A 57 -58.02 125.87 28.70
N SER A 58 -56.95 125.22 29.15
CA SER A 58 -56.99 123.89 29.76
C SER A 58 -57.28 123.89 31.27
N GLY A 59 -57.22 125.04 31.96
CA GLY A 59 -57.47 125.15 33.39
C GLY A 59 -56.55 126.13 34.13
N ARG A 60 -56.64 126.15 35.47
CA ARG A 60 -55.81 126.99 36.34
C ARG A 60 -54.76 126.15 37.07
N TYR A 61 -53.49 126.54 36.93
CA TYR A 61 -52.36 125.75 37.39
C TYR A 61 -51.43 126.58 38.26
N ARG A 62 -50.78 125.90 39.20
CA ARG A 62 -49.74 126.46 40.06
C ARG A 62 -48.44 125.73 39.77
N CYS A 63 -47.45 126.47 39.31
CA CYS A 63 -46.11 125.97 39.10
C CYS A 63 -45.14 126.57 40.11
N GLN A 64 -44.33 125.71 40.70
CA GLN A 64 -43.43 126.07 41.78
C GLN A 64 -42.05 125.49 41.57
N TRP A 65 -41.06 126.36 41.60
CA TRP A 65 -39.65 126.01 41.58
C TRP A 65 -39.03 126.35 42.94
N ARG A 66 -38.27 125.43 43.54
CA ARG A 66 -37.57 125.66 44.81
C ARG A 66 -36.15 125.12 44.79
N GLN A 67 -35.26 125.77 45.52
CA GLN A 67 -33.93 125.23 45.80
C GLN A 67 -33.46 125.66 47.18
N HIS A 68 -32.77 124.77 47.88
CA HIS A 68 -32.21 125.07 49.19
C HIS A 68 -30.77 124.57 49.31
N ARG A 69 -30.03 125.15 50.25
CA ARG A 69 -28.71 124.68 50.68
C ARG A 69 -28.86 123.61 51.75
N ALA A 70 -27.81 122.82 51.95
CA ALA A 70 -27.75 121.80 52.99
C ALA A 70 -28.09 122.42 54.37
N ARG A 71 -29.05 121.81 55.08
CA ARG A 71 -29.59 122.29 56.38
C ARG A 71 -30.07 123.75 56.37
N LYS A 72 -30.40 124.31 55.20
CA LYS A 72 -30.80 125.71 54.98
C LYS A 72 -29.81 126.74 55.55
N ARG A 73 -28.53 126.40 55.61
CA ARG A 73 -27.47 127.32 56.05
C ARG A 73 -26.88 128.08 54.86
N PRO A 74 -26.51 129.37 55.00
CA PRO A 74 -25.96 130.17 53.91
C PRO A 74 -24.72 129.57 53.23
N ASP A 75 -23.86 128.90 54.01
CA ASP A 75 -22.61 128.29 53.53
C ASP A 75 -22.77 126.81 53.12
N GLY A 76 -23.99 126.27 53.14
CA GLY A 76 -24.26 124.89 52.74
C GLY A 76 -24.13 124.67 51.22
N LYS A 77 -23.82 123.44 50.80
CA LYS A 77 -23.86 123.04 49.38
C LYS A 77 -25.31 123.14 48.84
N LEU A 78 -25.47 123.56 47.59
CA LEU A 78 -26.78 123.62 46.92
C LEU A 78 -27.32 122.20 46.69
N ALA A 79 -28.57 121.97 47.09
CA ALA A 79 -29.30 120.75 46.76
C ALA A 79 -29.81 120.82 45.31
N GLU A 80 -30.27 119.68 44.80
CA GLU A 80 -31.00 119.65 43.54
C GLU A 80 -32.29 120.46 43.67
N ALA A 81 -32.58 121.33 42.69
CA ALA A 81 -33.84 122.08 42.67
C ALA A 81 -35.05 121.14 42.53
N SER A 82 -36.19 121.49 43.13
CA SER A 82 -37.47 120.84 42.87
C SER A 82 -38.31 121.73 41.95
N HIS A 83 -39.08 121.12 41.06
CA HIS A 83 -39.95 121.83 40.12
C HIS A 83 -41.23 121.04 39.96
N ASP A 84 -42.34 121.63 40.38
CA ASP A 84 -43.62 120.96 40.50
C ASP A 84 -44.72 121.75 39.79
N LEU A 85 -45.61 121.05 39.10
CA LEU A 85 -46.83 121.56 38.52
C LEU A 85 -48.02 120.93 39.24
N SER A 86 -48.94 121.76 39.72
CA SER A 86 -50.15 121.32 40.41
C SER A 86 -51.38 122.05 39.88
N ASP A 87 -52.55 121.43 40.01
CA ASP A 87 -53.82 122.09 39.79
C ASP A 87 -54.04 123.15 40.89
N ALA A 88 -54.34 124.39 40.49
CA ALA A 88 -54.42 125.51 41.42
C ALA A 88 -55.69 125.50 42.29
N ILE A 89 -56.74 124.75 41.89
CA ILE A 89 -58.03 124.71 42.58
C ILE A 89 -58.06 123.55 43.58
N THR A 90 -57.66 122.36 43.12
CA THR A 90 -57.68 121.12 43.92
C THR A 90 -56.38 120.88 44.67
N GLY A 91 -55.29 121.56 44.29
CA GLY A 91 -53.95 121.35 44.86
C GLY A 91 -53.30 120.03 44.44
N LYS A 92 -53.93 119.24 43.55
CA LYS A 92 -53.42 117.95 43.10
C LYS A 92 -52.12 118.14 42.29
N LEU A 93 -51.09 117.41 42.66
CA LEU A 93 -49.83 117.37 41.92
C LEU A 93 -50.06 116.69 40.55
N LEU A 94 -49.66 117.38 39.48
CA LEU A 94 -49.74 116.90 38.11
C LEU A 94 -48.40 116.30 37.68
N GLU A 95 -47.30 117.05 37.86
CA GLU A 95 -45.95 116.62 37.51
C GLU A 95 -44.92 117.18 38.51
N ASN A 96 -43.83 116.43 38.77
CA ASN A 96 -42.77 116.82 39.72
C ASN A 96 -41.34 116.53 39.23
N LYS A 97 -41.19 116.08 37.98
CA LYS A 97 -39.90 115.89 37.33
C LYS A 97 -39.64 117.11 36.44
N LYS A 98 -38.51 117.79 36.62
CA LYS A 98 -38.16 119.03 35.91
C LYS A 98 -38.42 119.01 34.39
N ARG A 99 -37.98 117.95 33.71
CA ARG A 99 -38.14 117.82 32.25
C ARG A 99 -39.61 117.65 31.86
N ASP A 100 -40.34 116.84 32.61
CA ASP A 100 -41.73 116.52 32.34
C ASP A 100 -42.63 117.71 32.73
N VAL A 101 -42.26 118.50 33.75
CA VAL A 101 -42.92 119.76 34.10
C VAL A 101 -42.79 120.79 32.98
N ALA A 102 -41.60 120.97 32.39
CA ALA A 102 -41.43 121.88 31.27
C ALA A 102 -42.25 121.45 30.04
N ALA A 103 -42.26 120.15 29.71
CA ALA A 103 -43.07 119.59 28.62
C ALA A 103 -44.58 119.69 28.90
N ALA A 104 -45.00 119.45 30.14
CA ALA A 104 -46.40 119.61 30.56
C ALA A 104 -46.84 121.07 30.48
N ILE A 105 -45.95 122.02 30.80
CA ILE A 105 -46.26 123.45 30.66
C ILE A 105 -46.34 123.84 29.19
N GLU A 106 -45.48 123.30 28.34
CA GLU A 106 -45.57 123.47 26.89
C GLU A 106 -46.91 122.92 26.34
N ASP A 107 -47.36 121.75 26.79
CA ASP A 107 -48.67 121.19 26.46
C ASP A 107 -49.83 122.08 26.96
N LYS A 108 -49.77 122.59 28.21
CA LYS A 108 -50.86 123.39 28.79
C LYS A 108 -50.91 124.84 28.31
N THR A 109 -49.78 125.40 27.89
CA THR A 109 -49.68 126.81 27.47
C THR A 109 -49.48 126.97 25.96
N GLY A 110 -49.12 125.90 25.25
CA GLY A 110 -48.70 125.93 23.84
C GLY A 110 -47.33 126.57 23.62
N MET A 111 -46.56 126.83 24.68
CA MET A 111 -45.32 127.60 24.61
C MET A 111 -44.20 126.95 25.42
N ASN A 112 -43.06 126.71 24.76
CA ASN A 112 -41.80 126.44 25.44
C ASN A 112 -41.12 127.75 25.90
N PHE A 113 -40.01 127.60 26.63
CA PHE A 113 -39.23 128.72 27.16
C PHE A 113 -38.81 129.76 26.10
N GLU A 114 -38.31 129.31 24.94
CA GLU A 114 -37.89 130.21 23.87
C GLU A 114 -39.08 131.00 23.30
N ARG A 115 -40.23 130.35 23.12
CA ARG A 115 -41.47 131.01 22.68
C ARG A 115 -41.97 132.01 23.71
N PHE A 116 -42.02 131.63 24.99
CA PHE A 116 -42.49 132.51 26.05
C PHE A 116 -41.65 133.79 26.18
N THR A 117 -40.32 133.67 26.07
CA THR A 117 -39.37 134.81 26.18
C THR A 117 -39.24 135.65 24.91
N ARG A 118 -39.78 135.18 23.77
CA ARG A 118 -39.83 135.93 22.51
C ARG A 118 -41.20 136.58 22.26
N SER A 119 -42.28 135.97 22.75
CA SER A 119 -43.66 136.38 22.42
C SER A 119 -44.43 137.02 23.58
N ILE A 120 -44.23 136.58 24.83
CA ILE A 120 -44.99 137.07 26.00
C ILE A 120 -44.13 137.98 26.88
N LEU A 121 -42.94 137.52 27.24
CA LEU A 121 -42.02 138.26 28.08
C LEU A 121 -40.92 138.87 27.21
N LEU A 122 -41.11 140.11 26.77
CA LEU A 122 -40.06 140.85 26.06
C LEU A 122 -38.96 141.29 27.03
N ALA A 123 -38.01 140.38 27.31
CA ALA A 123 -36.82 140.70 28.06
C ALA A 123 -36.03 141.81 27.33
N GLN A 124 -35.46 142.75 28.09
CA GLN A 124 -34.75 143.91 27.56
C GLN A 124 -33.63 143.45 26.58
N GLY A 125 -33.80 143.74 25.29
CA GLY A 125 -32.86 143.39 24.21
C GLY A 125 -33.19 142.13 23.38
N SER A 126 -34.09 141.25 23.83
CA SER A 126 -34.39 139.96 23.14
C SER A 126 -35.20 140.14 21.83
N PHE A 127 -36.08 141.15 21.77
CA PHE A 127 -36.85 141.44 20.55
C PHE A 127 -35.96 141.84 19.36
N ALA A 128 -34.86 142.55 19.62
CA ALA A 128 -33.90 142.93 18.59
C ALA A 128 -33.15 141.72 18.01
N ALA A 129 -32.98 140.64 18.79
CA ALA A 129 -32.38 139.40 18.32
C ALA A 129 -33.29 138.66 17.33
N PHE A 130 -34.60 138.62 17.60
CA PHE A 130 -35.58 138.05 16.66
C PHE A 130 -35.62 138.81 15.32
N LEU A 131 -35.60 140.15 15.35
CA LEU A 131 -35.55 140.97 14.13
C LEU A 131 -34.23 140.82 13.34
N LYS A 132 -33.18 140.30 13.95
CA LYS A 132 -31.84 140.13 13.34
C LYS A 132 -31.49 138.69 12.95
N ALA A 133 -32.27 137.68 13.36
CA ALA A 133 -32.05 136.27 13.01
C ALA A 133 -31.99 136.03 11.49
N SER A 134 -31.36 134.97 10.99
CA SER A 134 -31.39 134.67 9.54
C SER A 134 -32.77 134.17 9.09
N PRO A 135 -33.13 134.19 7.79
CA PRO A 135 -34.36 133.57 7.31
C PRO A 135 -34.50 132.11 7.76
N ASP A 136 -33.43 131.32 7.71
CA ASP A 136 -33.43 129.90 8.12
C ASP A 136 -33.69 129.71 9.62
N GLU A 137 -33.29 130.68 10.46
CA GLU A 137 -33.58 130.68 11.90
C GLU A 137 -34.98 131.23 12.22
N ARG A 138 -35.51 132.11 11.37
CA ARG A 138 -36.85 132.70 11.53
C ARG A 138 -37.96 131.78 11.03
N SER A 139 -37.73 131.06 9.94
CA SER A 139 -38.75 130.23 9.27
C SER A 139 -39.34 129.19 10.21
N PRO A 140 -38.56 128.41 10.99
CA PRO A 140 -39.14 127.48 11.97
C PRO A 140 -40.01 128.19 12.99
N ILE A 141 -39.56 129.32 13.55
CA ILE A 141 -40.32 130.07 14.56
C ILE A 141 -41.65 130.57 14.00
N LEU A 142 -41.65 131.09 12.76
CA LEU A 142 -42.85 131.56 12.08
C LEU A 142 -43.78 130.40 11.70
N GLU A 143 -43.23 129.27 11.23
CA GLU A 143 -43.98 128.06 10.92
C GLU A 143 -44.71 127.53 12.15
N GLN A 144 -44.05 127.49 13.31
CA GLN A 144 -44.69 127.02 14.55
C GLN A 144 -45.71 128.03 15.12
N ILE A 145 -45.50 129.33 14.94
CA ILE A 145 -46.49 130.36 15.35
C ILE A 145 -47.74 130.29 14.48
N THR A 146 -47.56 130.03 13.18
CA THR A 146 -48.66 129.99 12.19
C THR A 146 -49.27 128.60 12.03
N GLY A 147 -48.65 127.57 12.61
CA GLY A 147 -49.09 126.17 12.50
C GLY A 147 -48.83 125.56 11.12
N THR A 148 -47.85 126.06 10.36
CA THR A 148 -47.54 125.62 8.98
C THR A 148 -46.45 124.55 8.90
N GLU A 149 -46.14 123.87 10.01
CA GLU A 149 -45.15 122.77 10.09
C GLU A 149 -45.43 121.65 9.06
N ILE A 150 -46.70 121.46 8.71
CA ILE A 150 -47.16 120.46 7.73
C ILE A 150 -46.48 120.57 6.35
N TYR A 151 -46.06 121.75 5.92
CA TYR A 151 -45.43 121.94 4.60
C TYR A 151 -43.98 121.45 4.60
N SER A 152 -43.30 121.59 5.72
CA SER A 152 -41.95 121.05 5.94
C SER A 152 -41.98 119.52 5.91
N ASP A 153 -42.97 118.90 6.55
CA ASP A 153 -43.18 117.44 6.51
C ASP A 153 -43.47 116.93 5.10
N ILE A 154 -44.34 117.63 4.35
CA ILE A 154 -44.65 117.29 2.95
C ILE A 154 -43.38 117.34 2.08
N SER A 155 -42.55 118.38 2.26
CA SER A 155 -41.30 118.54 1.49
C SER A 155 -40.35 117.37 1.72
N ILE A 156 -40.19 116.95 2.98
CA ILE A 156 -39.37 115.78 3.35
C ILE A 156 -39.90 114.52 2.67
N ALA A 157 -41.21 114.26 2.77
CA ALA A 157 -41.83 113.07 2.20
C ALA A 157 -41.69 113.00 0.66
N VAL A 158 -41.82 114.15 -0.03
CA VAL A 158 -41.63 114.23 -1.49
C VAL A 158 -40.20 113.89 -1.88
N HIS A 159 -39.21 114.43 -1.17
CA HIS A 159 -37.80 114.18 -1.45
C HIS A 159 -37.42 112.71 -1.20
N GLU A 160 -37.94 112.10 -0.13
CA GLU A 160 -37.75 110.67 0.16
C GLU A 160 -38.34 109.79 -0.95
N ARG A 161 -39.56 110.09 -1.41
CA ARG A 161 -40.20 109.35 -2.50
C ARG A 161 -39.43 109.46 -3.82
N GLN A 162 -39.00 110.67 -4.19
CA GLN A 162 -38.21 110.87 -5.40
C GLN A 162 -36.92 110.03 -5.39
N ARG A 163 -36.23 110.01 -4.23
CA ARG A 163 -35.00 109.23 -4.06
C ARG A 163 -35.25 107.73 -4.24
N ALA A 164 -36.35 107.21 -3.67
CA ALA A 164 -36.70 105.80 -3.78
C ALA A 164 -37.01 105.39 -5.23
N GLU A 165 -37.83 106.17 -5.95
CA GLU A 165 -38.19 105.89 -7.35
C GLU A 165 -36.98 105.93 -8.28
N ARG A 166 -36.06 106.89 -8.06
CA ARG A 166 -34.83 106.98 -8.84
C ARG A 166 -33.95 105.72 -8.70
N GLN A 167 -33.85 105.17 -7.49
CA GLN A 167 -33.11 103.92 -7.27
C GLN A 167 -33.76 102.72 -7.98
N VAL A 168 -35.09 102.66 -8.05
CA VAL A 168 -35.80 101.61 -8.79
C VAL A 168 -35.50 101.72 -10.29
N LEU A 169 -35.54 102.94 -10.83
CA LEU A 169 -35.22 103.21 -12.23
C LEU A 169 -33.79 102.79 -12.58
N GLU A 170 -32.81 103.18 -11.76
CA GLU A 170 -31.40 102.81 -11.98
C GLU A 170 -31.22 101.29 -12.03
N ARG A 171 -31.84 100.54 -11.09
CA ARG A 171 -31.78 99.06 -11.11
C ARG A 171 -32.40 98.44 -12.36
N LEU A 172 -33.53 98.98 -12.83
CA LEU A 172 -34.18 98.48 -14.04
C LEU A 172 -33.33 98.75 -15.28
N GLN A 173 -32.67 99.91 -15.34
CA GLN A 173 -31.75 100.24 -16.42
C GLN A 173 -30.53 99.30 -16.44
N ASP A 174 -29.94 99.02 -15.27
CA ASP A 174 -28.84 98.06 -15.15
C ASP A 174 -29.26 96.65 -15.61
N GLN A 175 -30.48 96.21 -15.27
CA GLN A 175 -31.03 94.92 -15.70
C GLN A 175 -31.20 94.85 -17.22
N ILE A 176 -31.68 95.93 -17.84
CA ILE A 176 -31.85 95.99 -19.30
C ILE A 176 -30.48 96.00 -20.00
N GLN A 177 -29.47 96.70 -19.46
CA GLN A 177 -28.12 96.70 -20.02
C GLN A 177 -27.44 95.32 -19.96
N GLY A 178 -27.83 94.48 -19.00
CA GLY A 178 -27.37 93.09 -18.91
C GLY A 178 -27.95 92.14 -19.97
N VAL A 179 -28.97 92.56 -20.73
CA VAL A 179 -29.60 91.76 -21.78
C VAL A 179 -29.10 92.26 -23.14
N SER A 180 -28.12 91.56 -23.72
CA SER A 180 -27.77 91.76 -25.12
C SER A 180 -28.85 91.12 -26.00
N VAL A 181 -29.74 91.94 -26.53
CA VAL A 181 -30.71 91.49 -27.54
C VAL A 181 -29.93 91.30 -28.84
N LEU A 182 -29.94 90.07 -29.36
CA LEU A 182 -29.39 89.78 -30.67
C LEU A 182 -30.15 90.59 -31.72
N SER A 183 -29.42 91.14 -32.69
CA SER A 183 -30.05 91.71 -33.87
C SER A 183 -30.64 90.60 -34.74
N ASP A 184 -31.67 90.94 -35.53
CA ASP A 184 -32.27 90.00 -36.49
C ASP A 184 -31.23 89.41 -37.46
N GLU A 185 -30.18 90.18 -37.77
CA GLU A 185 -29.04 89.75 -38.61
C GLU A 185 -28.16 88.71 -37.90
N GLU A 186 -27.84 88.91 -36.61
CA GLU A 186 -27.07 87.95 -35.80
C GLU A 186 -27.86 86.67 -35.55
N GLU A 187 -29.17 86.76 -35.29
CA GLU A 187 -30.04 85.59 -35.14
C GLU A 187 -30.12 84.78 -36.43
N ALA A 188 -30.31 85.45 -37.58
CA ALA A 188 -30.32 84.80 -38.89
C ALA A 188 -28.98 84.13 -39.22
N GLN A 189 -27.86 84.77 -38.90
CA GLN A 189 -26.53 84.20 -39.11
C GLN A 189 -26.30 82.97 -38.23
N LEU A 190 -26.65 83.04 -36.93
CA LEU A 190 -26.53 81.90 -36.02
C LEU A 190 -27.43 80.73 -36.43
N ALA A 191 -28.63 81.01 -36.94
CA ALA A 191 -29.53 79.99 -37.47
C ALA A 191 -28.94 79.30 -38.72
N ALA A 192 -28.36 80.08 -39.64
CA ALA A 192 -27.69 79.54 -40.82
C ALA A 192 -26.46 78.71 -40.44
N ASP A 193 -25.65 79.18 -39.49
CA ASP A 193 -24.48 78.45 -38.99
C ASP A 193 -24.91 77.13 -38.32
N LEU A 194 -25.98 77.14 -37.51
CA LEU A 194 -26.55 75.93 -36.90
C LEU A 194 -27.01 74.92 -37.95
N GLU A 195 -27.69 75.36 -39.00
CA GLU A 195 -28.11 74.48 -40.09
C GLU A 195 -26.91 73.91 -40.83
N GLN A 196 -25.92 74.74 -41.15
CA GLN A 196 -24.70 74.32 -41.82
C GLN A 196 -23.92 73.30 -40.97
N PHE A 197 -23.70 73.58 -39.68
CA PHE A 197 -23.01 72.66 -38.78
C PHE A 197 -23.80 71.36 -38.58
N GLY A 198 -25.14 71.43 -38.57
CA GLY A 198 -26.01 70.25 -38.55
C GLY A 198 -25.79 69.35 -39.77
N GLN A 199 -25.78 69.93 -40.97
CA GLN A 199 -25.52 69.20 -42.21
C GLN A 199 -24.10 68.60 -42.26
N GLN A 200 -23.09 69.37 -41.84
CA GLN A 200 -21.71 68.90 -41.77
C GLN A 200 -21.55 67.74 -40.77
N SER A 201 -22.18 67.85 -39.59
CA SER A 201 -22.16 66.79 -38.58
C SER A 201 -22.82 65.50 -39.09
N ALA A 202 -23.95 65.61 -39.79
CA ALA A 202 -24.61 64.46 -40.40
C ALA A 202 -23.73 63.77 -41.44
N ALA A 203 -23.11 64.54 -42.35
CA ALA A 203 -22.22 64.00 -43.38
C ALA A 203 -20.98 63.29 -42.80
N VAL A 204 -20.35 63.89 -41.77
CA VAL A 204 -19.20 63.27 -41.08
C VAL A 204 -19.62 62.00 -40.36
N THR A 205 -20.80 61.98 -39.75
CA THR A 205 -21.33 60.78 -39.07
C THR A 205 -21.57 59.66 -40.08
N GLU A 206 -22.12 59.96 -41.26
CA GLU A 206 -22.32 58.97 -42.32
C GLU A 206 -20.99 58.39 -42.83
N GLN A 207 -19.98 59.24 -43.06
CA GLN A 207 -18.63 58.79 -43.43
C GLN A 207 -18.02 57.90 -42.34
N GLN A 208 -18.18 58.27 -41.07
CA GLN A 208 -17.70 57.47 -39.94
C GLN A 208 -18.34 56.08 -39.91
N MET A 209 -19.66 55.99 -40.12
CA MET A 209 -20.37 54.71 -40.20
C MET A 209 -19.84 53.84 -41.34
N GLN A 210 -19.63 54.42 -42.53
CA GLN A 210 -19.06 53.70 -43.69
C GLN A 210 -17.65 53.19 -43.40
N HIS A 211 -16.78 54.02 -42.79
CA HIS A 211 -15.42 53.59 -42.44
C HIS A 211 -15.41 52.50 -41.36
N THR A 212 -16.30 52.58 -40.37
CA THR A 212 -16.40 51.57 -39.32
C THR A 212 -16.91 50.24 -39.89
N ALA A 213 -17.89 50.27 -40.79
CA ALA A 213 -18.34 49.09 -41.51
C ALA A 213 -17.21 48.48 -42.37
N GLY A 214 -16.43 49.31 -43.06
CA GLY A 214 -15.26 48.87 -43.82
C GLY A 214 -14.18 48.21 -42.96
N LEU A 215 -13.88 48.77 -41.79
CA LEU A 215 -12.94 48.18 -40.83
C LEU A 215 -13.41 46.82 -40.32
N ALA A 216 -14.68 46.72 -39.89
CA ALA A 216 -15.26 45.45 -39.44
C ALA A 216 -15.25 44.37 -40.53
N TRP A 217 -15.47 44.78 -41.80
CA TRP A 217 -15.35 43.88 -42.94
C TRP A 217 -13.91 43.39 -43.14
N HIS A 218 -12.90 44.28 -43.06
CA HIS A 218 -11.49 43.90 -43.16
C HIS A 218 -11.03 42.98 -42.02
N GLU A 219 -11.48 43.22 -40.79
CA GLU A 219 -11.20 42.33 -39.65
C GLU A 219 -11.80 40.93 -39.87
N THR A 220 -13.03 40.88 -40.36
CA THR A 220 -13.71 39.62 -40.69
C THR A 220 -12.98 38.87 -41.80
N LEU A 221 -12.56 39.58 -42.86
CA LEU A 221 -11.80 39.00 -43.96
C LEU A 221 -10.48 38.41 -43.48
N THR A 222 -9.72 39.17 -42.68
CA THR A 222 -8.43 38.73 -42.12
C THR A 222 -8.61 37.48 -41.25
N ARG A 223 -9.67 37.44 -40.42
CA ARG A 223 -10.01 36.26 -39.61
C ARG A 223 -10.32 35.05 -40.48
N LEU A 224 -11.15 35.22 -41.52
CA LEU A 224 -11.50 34.13 -42.44
C LEU A 224 -10.28 33.63 -43.23
N GLU A 225 -9.37 34.51 -43.63
CA GLU A 225 -8.10 34.12 -44.28
C GLU A 225 -7.23 33.28 -43.34
N GLN A 226 -7.13 33.68 -42.07
CA GLN A 226 -6.43 32.88 -41.05
C GLN A 226 -7.08 31.52 -40.83
N GLU A 227 -8.41 31.47 -40.70
CA GLU A 227 -9.17 30.20 -40.58
C GLU A 227 -8.95 29.29 -41.80
N LEU A 228 -8.96 29.85 -43.02
CA LEU A 228 -8.66 29.10 -44.25
C LEU A 228 -7.24 28.54 -44.25
N THR A 229 -6.24 29.32 -43.85
CA THR A 229 -4.86 28.83 -43.77
C THR A 229 -4.68 27.73 -42.73
N ALA A 230 -5.37 27.84 -41.58
CA ALA A 230 -5.36 26.82 -40.54
C ALA A 230 -6.02 25.52 -41.03
N LEU A 231 -7.20 25.61 -41.65
CA LEU A 231 -7.91 24.47 -42.24
C LEU A 231 -7.12 23.81 -43.37
N ALA A 232 -6.44 24.59 -44.20
CA ALA A 232 -5.55 24.05 -45.22
C ALA A 232 -4.38 23.26 -44.60
N GLY A 233 -3.78 23.79 -43.53
CA GLY A 233 -2.72 23.10 -42.78
C GLY A 233 -3.22 21.80 -42.12
N GLU A 234 -4.41 21.82 -41.52
CA GLU A 234 -5.03 20.64 -40.91
C GLU A 234 -5.36 19.58 -41.96
N LYS A 235 -5.90 19.98 -43.11
CA LYS A 235 -6.13 19.09 -44.25
C LYS A 235 -4.83 18.42 -44.70
N ASP A 236 -3.78 19.19 -44.92
CA ASP A 236 -2.48 18.66 -45.35
C ASP A 236 -1.90 17.68 -44.31
N GLN A 237 -2.10 17.94 -43.02
CA GLN A 237 -1.69 17.03 -41.96
C GLN A 237 -2.49 15.73 -41.99
N LEU A 238 -3.82 15.80 -42.09
CA LEU A 238 -4.68 14.63 -42.17
C LEU A 238 -4.37 13.80 -43.42
N ASP A 239 -4.10 14.43 -44.56
CA ASP A 239 -3.72 13.73 -45.79
C ASP A 239 -2.37 13.00 -45.62
N ARG A 240 -1.38 13.61 -44.93
CA ARG A 240 -0.11 12.93 -44.60
C ARG A 240 -0.32 11.76 -43.64
N GLU A 241 -1.14 11.92 -42.61
CA GLU A 241 -1.46 10.83 -41.67
C GLU A 241 -2.17 9.68 -42.38
N ASN A 242 -3.09 9.99 -43.30
CA ASN A 242 -3.81 9.01 -44.10
C ASN A 242 -2.86 8.27 -45.05
N GLN A 243 -1.92 8.98 -45.70
CA GLN A 243 -0.87 8.37 -46.52
C GLN A 243 0.11 7.53 -45.69
N ALA A 244 0.50 7.99 -44.49
CA ALA A 244 1.37 7.24 -43.59
C ALA A 244 0.70 5.95 -43.07
N ALA A 245 -0.62 5.94 -42.92
CA ALA A 245 -1.41 4.77 -42.53
C ALA A 245 -1.66 3.78 -43.68
N GLU A 246 -1.45 4.18 -44.94
CA GLU A 246 -1.63 3.32 -46.12
C GLU A 246 -0.87 1.98 -46.07
N PRO A 247 0.44 1.92 -45.75
CA PRO A 247 1.15 0.64 -45.64
C PRO A 247 0.57 -0.26 -44.53
N GLN A 248 0.09 0.31 -43.42
CA GLN A 248 -0.56 -0.46 -42.36
C GLN A 248 -1.92 -1.00 -42.81
N ARG A 249 -2.70 -0.23 -43.57
CA ARG A 249 -3.95 -0.71 -44.20
C ARG A 249 -3.70 -1.83 -45.19
N GLN A 250 -2.65 -1.72 -46.01
CA GLN A 250 -2.27 -2.78 -46.94
C GLN A 250 -1.82 -4.06 -46.21
N SER A 251 -1.03 -3.92 -45.15
CA SER A 251 -0.63 -5.05 -44.29
C SER A 251 -1.84 -5.72 -43.62
N LEU A 252 -2.77 -4.92 -43.06
CA LEU A 252 -4.01 -5.42 -42.49
C LEU A 252 -4.88 -6.14 -43.55
N ALA A 253 -5.01 -5.58 -44.74
CA ALA A 253 -5.73 -6.21 -45.83
C ALA A 253 -5.09 -7.55 -46.26
N ALA A 254 -3.76 -7.62 -46.30
CA ALA A 254 -3.05 -8.86 -46.57
C ALA A 254 -3.25 -9.90 -45.45
N ALA A 255 -3.18 -9.47 -44.18
CA ALA A 255 -3.44 -10.32 -43.02
C ALA A 255 -4.87 -10.86 -43.02
N LEU A 256 -5.87 -10.02 -43.32
CA LEU A 256 -7.27 -10.44 -43.45
C LEU A 256 -7.50 -11.42 -44.60
N ARG A 257 -6.78 -11.28 -45.73
CA ARG A 257 -6.80 -12.29 -46.81
C ARG A 257 -6.13 -13.60 -46.41
N ALA A 258 -5.10 -13.55 -45.56
CA ALA A 258 -4.38 -14.73 -45.08
C ALA A 258 -5.12 -15.45 -43.94
N GLN A 259 -5.91 -14.73 -43.13
CA GLN A 259 -6.62 -15.26 -41.96
C GLN A 259 -7.43 -16.55 -42.23
N PRO A 260 -8.21 -16.68 -43.33
CA PRO A 260 -8.97 -17.91 -43.60
C PRO A 260 -8.08 -19.11 -43.93
N LEU A 261 -6.85 -18.85 -44.39
CA LEU A 261 -5.89 -19.89 -44.80
C LEU A 261 -5.07 -20.40 -43.61
N ASP A 262 -5.12 -19.76 -42.44
CA ASP A 262 -4.26 -20.07 -41.29
C ASP A 262 -4.47 -21.50 -40.76
N ALA A 263 -5.74 -21.93 -40.64
CA ALA A 263 -6.08 -23.30 -40.25
C ALA A 263 -5.62 -24.35 -41.28
N VAL A 264 -5.73 -24.03 -42.57
CA VAL A 264 -5.30 -24.92 -43.66
C VAL A 264 -3.76 -24.98 -43.73
N TYR A 265 -3.09 -23.84 -43.57
CA TYR A 265 -1.64 -23.73 -43.59
C TYR A 265 -1.00 -24.43 -42.38
N SER A 266 -1.54 -24.27 -41.17
CA SER A 266 -1.07 -24.99 -39.99
C SER A 266 -1.21 -26.50 -40.15
N THR A 267 -2.33 -26.98 -40.71
CA THR A 267 -2.52 -28.39 -41.05
C THR A 267 -1.48 -28.86 -42.06
N LEU A 268 -1.23 -28.07 -43.12
CA LEU A 268 -0.23 -28.37 -44.13
C LEU A 268 1.21 -28.37 -43.58
N ASP A 269 1.54 -27.47 -42.65
CA ASP A 269 2.85 -27.41 -41.98
C ASP A 269 3.07 -28.64 -41.11
N ILE A 270 2.05 -29.08 -40.35
CA ILE A 270 2.08 -30.35 -39.60
C ILE A 270 2.32 -31.52 -40.56
N LEU A 271 1.52 -31.63 -41.63
CA LEU A 271 1.65 -32.68 -42.64
C LEU A 271 3.04 -32.68 -43.30
N ARG A 272 3.62 -31.51 -43.59
CA ARG A 272 4.99 -31.40 -44.14
C ARG A 272 6.04 -31.88 -43.16
N ARG A 273 5.90 -31.56 -41.87
CA ARG A 273 6.80 -32.05 -40.82
C ARG A 273 6.68 -33.57 -40.63
N GLU A 274 5.47 -34.10 -40.64
CA GLU A 274 5.22 -35.55 -40.61
C GLU A 274 5.83 -36.22 -41.84
N GLN A 275 5.59 -35.68 -43.04
CA GLN A 275 6.19 -36.18 -44.28
C GLN A 275 7.72 -36.16 -44.23
N GLN A 276 8.34 -35.09 -43.72
CA GLN A 276 9.80 -35.03 -43.55
C GLN A 276 10.31 -36.09 -42.57
N LYS A 277 9.57 -36.31 -41.47
CA LYS A 277 9.91 -37.34 -40.48
C LYS A 277 9.79 -38.74 -41.07
N ASP A 278 8.74 -39.00 -41.83
CA ASP A 278 8.52 -40.28 -42.51
C ASP A 278 9.57 -40.53 -43.58
N GLN A 279 9.94 -39.52 -44.38
CA GLN A 279 11.04 -39.60 -45.35
C GLN A 279 12.37 -39.91 -44.68
N HIS A 280 12.66 -39.28 -43.53
CA HIS A 280 13.87 -39.57 -42.77
C HIS A 280 13.86 -41.00 -42.22
N THR A 281 12.74 -41.42 -41.64
CA THR A 281 12.56 -42.78 -41.11
C THR A 281 12.66 -43.83 -42.23
N GLN A 282 12.10 -43.55 -43.41
CA GLN A 282 12.23 -44.41 -44.59
C GLN A 282 13.70 -44.53 -45.02
N ALA A 283 14.43 -43.42 -45.08
CA ALA A 283 15.85 -43.45 -45.43
C ALA A 283 16.69 -44.26 -44.42
N ASP A 284 16.42 -44.09 -43.12
CA ASP A 284 17.08 -44.88 -42.06
C ASP A 284 16.77 -46.37 -42.20
N LEU A 285 15.50 -46.73 -42.44
CA LEU A 285 15.09 -48.12 -42.65
C LEU A 285 15.69 -48.72 -43.93
N GLU A 286 15.78 -47.96 -45.02
CA GLU A 286 16.43 -48.39 -46.26
C GLU A 286 17.93 -48.64 -46.05
N GLN A 287 18.58 -47.89 -45.16
CA GLN A 287 19.99 -48.09 -44.81
C GLN A 287 20.21 -49.35 -43.94
N ILE A 288 19.29 -49.64 -43.01
CA ILE A 288 19.38 -50.80 -42.09
C ILE A 288 18.92 -52.11 -42.77
N ARG A 289 17.98 -52.03 -43.72
CA ARG A 289 17.43 -53.18 -44.46
C ARG A 289 18.49 -54.15 -45.02
N PRO A 290 19.56 -53.73 -45.73
CA PRO A 290 20.57 -54.66 -46.24
C PRO A 290 21.32 -55.40 -45.12
N GLU A 291 21.59 -54.74 -43.98
CA GLU A 291 22.23 -55.39 -42.83
C GLU A 291 21.32 -56.45 -42.20
N LEU A 292 20.02 -56.17 -42.09
CA LEU A 292 19.01 -57.12 -41.62
C LEU A 292 18.81 -58.29 -42.61
N GLU A 293 18.73 -58.02 -43.91
CA GLU A 293 18.65 -59.06 -44.95
C GLU A 293 19.90 -59.96 -44.93
N GLN A 294 21.09 -59.38 -44.76
CA GLN A 294 22.34 -60.12 -44.63
C GLN A 294 22.40 -60.94 -43.33
N SER A 295 21.94 -60.38 -42.22
CA SER A 295 21.82 -61.07 -40.92
C SER A 295 20.83 -62.25 -41.00
N ALA A 296 19.66 -62.05 -41.61
CA ALA A 296 18.68 -63.10 -41.81
C ALA A 296 19.23 -64.22 -42.71
N ALA A 297 19.93 -63.87 -43.79
CA ALA A 297 20.58 -64.84 -44.67
C ALA A 297 21.70 -65.63 -43.94
N THR A 298 22.49 -64.99 -43.09
CA THR A 298 23.52 -65.69 -42.28
C THR A 298 22.89 -66.61 -41.23
N HIS A 299 21.83 -66.18 -40.54
CA HIS A 299 21.11 -67.03 -39.61
C HIS A 299 20.43 -68.22 -40.30
N ALA A 300 19.83 -68.01 -41.48
CA ALA A 300 19.25 -69.08 -42.27
C ALA A 300 20.31 -70.09 -42.73
N ALA A 301 21.47 -69.62 -43.20
CA ALA A 301 22.58 -70.49 -43.57
C ALA A 301 23.14 -71.27 -42.36
N ALA A 302 23.27 -70.64 -41.20
CA ALA A 302 23.68 -71.29 -39.96
C ALA A 302 22.68 -72.36 -39.50
N HIS A 303 21.37 -72.09 -39.64
CA HIS A 303 20.33 -73.08 -39.35
C HIS A 303 20.46 -74.30 -40.26
N VAL A 304 20.61 -74.11 -41.57
CA VAL A 304 20.80 -75.21 -42.53
C VAL A 304 22.06 -76.03 -42.21
N GLN A 305 23.17 -75.37 -41.86
CA GLN A 305 24.40 -76.08 -41.44
C GLN A 305 24.21 -76.87 -40.14
N ALA A 306 23.51 -76.30 -39.16
CA ALA A 306 23.21 -76.99 -37.90
C ALA A 306 22.30 -78.20 -38.11
N GLU A 307 21.30 -78.09 -38.99
CA GLU A 307 20.40 -79.17 -39.36
C GLU A 307 21.13 -80.30 -40.10
N GLN A 308 22.03 -79.96 -41.03
CA GLN A 308 22.91 -80.94 -41.70
C GLN A 308 23.87 -81.63 -40.72
N ALA A 309 24.43 -80.90 -39.76
CA ALA A 309 25.30 -81.46 -38.73
C ALA A 309 24.54 -82.41 -37.79
N LEU A 310 23.29 -82.09 -37.44
CA LEU A 310 22.42 -82.97 -36.66
C LEU A 310 22.11 -84.27 -37.40
N LEU A 311 21.74 -84.19 -38.67
CA LEU A 311 21.49 -85.36 -39.51
C LEU A 311 22.75 -86.24 -39.67
N ALA A 312 23.92 -85.62 -39.88
CA ALA A 312 25.19 -86.34 -39.95
C ALA A 312 25.54 -87.04 -38.63
N ALA A 313 25.29 -86.40 -37.49
CA ALA A 313 25.51 -86.98 -36.16
C ALA A 313 24.55 -88.14 -35.87
N GLN A 314 23.28 -88.05 -36.30
CA GLN A 314 22.30 -89.14 -36.20
C GLN A 314 22.71 -90.35 -37.05
N ALA A 315 23.12 -90.12 -38.31
CA ALA A 315 23.61 -91.19 -39.18
C ALA A 315 24.87 -91.86 -38.62
N ALA A 316 25.80 -91.09 -38.05
CA ALA A 316 26.98 -91.62 -37.38
C ALA A 316 26.61 -92.46 -36.14
N HIS A 317 25.60 -92.05 -35.37
CA HIS A 317 25.11 -92.80 -34.22
C HIS A 317 24.48 -94.14 -34.63
N GLU A 318 23.60 -94.14 -35.65
CA GLU A 318 23.00 -95.35 -36.20
C GLU A 318 24.05 -96.32 -36.79
N ALA A 319 25.08 -95.80 -37.44
CA ALA A 319 26.17 -96.62 -37.97
C ALA A 319 27.04 -97.27 -36.87
N ILE A 320 27.24 -96.59 -35.74
CA ILE A 320 28.03 -97.09 -34.60
C ILE A 320 27.21 -98.07 -33.74
N GLN A 321 25.88 -97.95 -33.71
CA GLN A 321 25.00 -98.79 -32.89
C GLN A 321 25.18 -100.32 -33.07
N PRO A 322 25.25 -100.88 -34.30
CA PRO A 322 25.51 -102.31 -34.50
C PRO A 322 26.93 -102.71 -34.09
N VAL A 323 27.92 -101.83 -34.28
CA VAL A 323 29.30 -102.06 -33.82
C VAL A 323 29.34 -102.16 -32.30
N LEU A 324 28.71 -101.21 -31.59
CA LEU A 324 28.68 -101.16 -30.13
C LEU A 324 27.96 -102.37 -29.50
N LEU A 325 26.91 -102.87 -30.16
CA LEU A 325 26.23 -104.12 -29.77
C LEU A 325 27.15 -105.33 -29.97
N SER A 326 27.86 -105.42 -31.10
CA SER A 326 28.81 -106.50 -31.35
C SER A 326 30.01 -106.47 -30.39
N THR A 327 30.55 -105.29 -30.07
CA THR A 327 31.64 -105.13 -29.08
C THR A 327 31.21 -105.62 -27.69
N ARG A 328 29.99 -105.29 -27.25
CA ARG A 328 29.44 -105.82 -25.98
C ARG A 328 29.28 -107.35 -25.99
N GLN A 329 28.88 -107.93 -27.12
CA GLN A 329 28.75 -109.37 -27.27
C GLN A 329 30.13 -110.07 -27.22
N TYR A 330 31.16 -109.47 -27.84
CA TYR A 330 32.52 -109.97 -27.76
C TYR A 330 33.12 -109.83 -26.35
N ASP A 331 32.89 -108.72 -25.64
CA ASP A 331 33.32 -108.55 -24.25
C ASP A 331 32.69 -109.60 -23.32
N TRP A 332 31.40 -109.91 -23.52
CA TRP A 332 30.72 -110.97 -22.76
C TRP A 332 31.34 -112.36 -23.03
N ASN A 333 31.63 -112.69 -24.29
CA ASN A 333 32.28 -113.94 -24.67
C ASN A 333 33.70 -114.06 -24.10
N ILE A 334 34.49 -112.97 -24.13
CA ILE A 334 35.85 -112.93 -23.56
C ILE A 334 35.79 -113.18 -22.05
N HIS A 335 34.86 -112.54 -21.34
CA HIS A 335 34.71 -112.73 -19.90
C HIS A 335 34.28 -114.16 -19.53
N ALA A 336 33.33 -114.75 -20.28
CA ALA A 336 32.88 -116.12 -20.09
C ALA A 336 34.01 -117.14 -20.34
N HIS A 337 34.80 -116.96 -21.40
CA HIS A 337 35.92 -117.85 -21.70
C HIS A 337 37.06 -117.74 -20.68
N SER A 338 37.35 -116.53 -20.20
CA SER A 338 38.35 -116.25 -19.15
C SER A 338 38.04 -116.98 -17.84
N THR A 339 36.78 -116.98 -17.41
CA THR A 339 36.33 -117.67 -16.18
C THR A 339 36.35 -119.20 -16.33
N THR A 340 36.02 -119.73 -17.50
CA THR A 340 36.20 -121.18 -17.76
C THR A 340 37.68 -121.61 -17.78
N ALA A 341 38.58 -120.77 -18.32
CA ALA A 341 40.00 -121.09 -18.40
C ALA A 341 40.67 -121.10 -17.01
N THR A 342 40.30 -120.17 -16.12
CA THR A 342 40.79 -120.15 -14.72
C THR A 342 40.28 -121.36 -13.94
N ARG A 343 38.99 -121.72 -14.08
CA ARG A 343 38.42 -122.92 -13.44
C ARG A 343 39.09 -124.22 -13.88
N LEU A 344 39.37 -124.38 -15.18
CA LEU A 344 40.09 -125.54 -15.70
C LEU A 344 41.56 -125.57 -15.25
N GLY A 345 42.21 -124.41 -15.15
CA GLY A 345 43.58 -124.31 -14.62
C GLY A 345 43.70 -124.76 -13.16
N ASP A 346 42.72 -124.43 -12.32
CA ASP A 346 42.71 -124.87 -10.91
C ASP A 346 42.39 -126.37 -10.78
N GLN A 347 41.55 -126.94 -11.65
CA GLN A 347 41.28 -128.38 -11.68
C GLN A 347 42.52 -129.20 -12.10
N VAL A 348 43.30 -128.71 -13.07
CA VAL A 348 44.55 -129.37 -13.48
C VAL A 348 45.56 -129.37 -12.33
N LYS A 349 45.72 -128.25 -11.61
CA LYS A 349 46.63 -128.19 -10.44
C LYS A 349 46.25 -129.18 -9.35
N GLN A 350 44.96 -129.31 -9.03
CA GLN A 350 44.50 -130.28 -8.03
C GLN A 350 44.75 -131.73 -8.48
N GLN A 351 44.53 -132.04 -9.76
CA GLN A 351 44.78 -133.38 -10.29
C GLN A 351 46.28 -133.73 -10.35
N THR A 352 47.17 -132.78 -10.63
CA THR A 352 48.62 -133.00 -10.60
C THR A 352 49.10 -133.37 -9.19
N ILE A 353 48.64 -132.63 -8.16
CA ILE A 353 48.97 -132.94 -6.76
C ILE A 353 48.44 -134.33 -6.36
N GLN A 354 47.25 -134.71 -6.83
CA GLN A 354 46.67 -136.02 -6.57
C GLN A 354 47.49 -137.16 -7.22
N ILE A 355 47.91 -136.99 -8.48
CA ILE A 355 48.70 -137.97 -9.23
C ILE A 355 50.06 -138.20 -8.59
N GLU A 356 50.75 -137.12 -8.18
CA GLU A 356 52.08 -137.19 -7.57
C GLU A 356 52.05 -137.95 -6.23
N LYS A 357 50.98 -137.77 -5.44
CA LYS A 357 50.74 -138.53 -4.20
C LYS A 357 50.48 -140.02 -4.45
N THR A 358 49.62 -140.36 -5.42
CA THR A 358 49.37 -141.76 -5.79
C THR A 358 50.58 -142.44 -6.42
N SER A 359 51.48 -141.71 -7.10
CA SER A 359 52.73 -142.26 -7.63
C SER A 359 53.70 -142.65 -6.51
N GLN A 360 53.81 -141.81 -5.46
CA GLN A 360 54.62 -142.12 -4.29
C GLN A 360 54.06 -143.30 -3.49
N ASP A 361 52.73 -143.39 -3.34
CA ASP A 361 52.08 -144.53 -2.68
C ASP A 361 52.27 -145.84 -3.48
N LEU A 362 52.30 -145.77 -4.82
CA LEU A 362 52.53 -146.93 -5.69
C LEU A 362 53.99 -147.43 -5.60
N GLU A 363 54.98 -146.54 -5.57
CA GLU A 363 56.39 -146.91 -5.39
C GLU A 363 56.64 -147.55 -4.01
N HIS A 364 56.01 -147.02 -2.96
CA HIS A 364 56.10 -147.59 -1.61
C HIS A 364 55.44 -148.98 -1.53
N GLY A 365 54.29 -149.16 -2.19
CA GLY A 365 53.60 -150.44 -2.32
C GLY A 365 54.40 -151.48 -3.12
N GLN A 366 55.07 -151.07 -4.21
CA GLN A 366 55.91 -151.95 -5.01
C GLN A 366 57.18 -152.39 -4.27
N ALA A 367 57.80 -151.51 -3.48
CA ALA A 367 58.93 -151.86 -2.63
C ALA A 367 58.55 -152.86 -1.51
N SER A 368 57.35 -152.70 -0.91
CA SER A 368 56.81 -153.62 0.08
C SER A 368 56.41 -154.97 -0.52
N LEU A 369 55.90 -154.99 -1.76
CA LEU A 369 55.58 -156.23 -2.49
C LEU A 369 56.84 -157.02 -2.85
N ALA A 370 57.94 -156.34 -3.21
CA ALA A 370 59.22 -156.99 -3.50
C ALA A 370 59.85 -157.66 -2.25
N THR A 371 59.65 -157.08 -1.07
CA THR A 371 60.11 -157.68 0.20
C THR A 371 59.29 -158.92 0.56
N VAL A 372 57.96 -158.86 0.41
CA VAL A 372 57.07 -160.00 0.67
C VAL A 372 57.27 -161.14 -0.34
N LEU A 373 57.57 -160.83 -1.60
CA LEU A 373 57.90 -161.85 -2.62
C LEU A 373 59.24 -162.54 -2.34
N ALA A 374 60.24 -161.83 -1.81
CA ALA A 374 61.52 -162.41 -1.41
C ALA A 374 61.38 -163.32 -0.17
N GLU A 375 60.52 -162.93 0.79
CA GLU A 375 60.16 -163.79 1.92
C GLU A 375 59.37 -165.03 1.45
N GLN A 376 58.51 -164.90 0.43
CA GLN A 376 57.74 -166.01 -0.11
C GLN A 376 58.61 -167.03 -0.88
N THR A 377 59.64 -166.60 -1.60
CA THR A 377 60.62 -167.54 -2.22
C THR A 377 61.46 -168.25 -1.17
N MET A 378 61.86 -167.56 -0.09
CA MET A 378 62.59 -168.19 1.01
C MET A 378 61.71 -169.17 1.81
N LEU A 379 60.41 -168.87 1.95
CA LEU A 379 59.42 -169.75 2.57
C LEU A 379 59.13 -170.98 1.69
N ASN A 380 59.07 -170.81 0.37
CA ASN A 380 58.87 -171.94 -0.56
C ASN A 380 60.09 -172.86 -0.66
N GLU A 381 61.33 -172.35 -0.56
CA GLU A 381 62.52 -173.20 -0.47
C GLU A 381 62.61 -173.96 0.86
N THR A 382 62.16 -173.34 1.97
CA THR A 382 62.07 -174.05 3.27
C THR A 382 60.94 -175.07 3.30
N LEU A 383 59.81 -174.79 2.63
CA LEU A 383 58.71 -175.74 2.42
C LEU A 383 59.12 -176.91 1.50
N ALA A 384 59.97 -176.68 0.49
CA ALA A 384 60.53 -177.77 -0.31
C ALA A 384 61.50 -178.67 0.48
N ARG A 385 62.20 -178.12 1.49
CA ARG A 385 63.03 -178.91 2.42
C ARG A 385 62.23 -179.69 3.46
N THR A 386 61.01 -179.26 3.79
CA THR A 386 60.16 -179.85 4.85
C THR A 386 58.96 -180.65 4.32
N ALA A 387 58.84 -180.84 3.00
CA ALA A 387 57.81 -181.69 2.41
C ALA A 387 57.98 -183.20 2.70
N ASN A 388 59.12 -183.63 3.26
CA ASN A 388 59.29 -184.99 3.80
C ASN A 388 58.72 -185.15 5.24
N ASP A 389 58.21 -184.07 5.87
CA ASP A 389 57.83 -184.05 7.29
C ASP A 389 56.31 -183.91 7.56
N GLU A 390 55.47 -183.89 6.52
CA GLU A 390 54.00 -184.02 6.62
C GLU A 390 53.49 -185.22 7.47
N PRO A 391 54.23 -186.35 7.64
CA PRO A 391 53.72 -187.49 8.42
C PRO A 391 53.69 -187.32 9.96
N LEU A 392 54.10 -186.17 10.52
CA LEU A 392 54.39 -186.05 11.97
C LEU A 392 53.27 -185.46 12.86
N VAL A 393 52.23 -184.80 12.32
CA VAL A 393 51.17 -184.17 13.17
C VAL A 393 49.90 -185.03 13.32
N THR A 394 49.45 -185.73 12.27
CA THR A 394 48.26 -186.62 12.37
C THR A 394 48.57 -188.01 12.91
N GLN A 395 49.84 -188.38 13.04
CA GLN A 395 50.22 -189.49 13.90
C GLN A 395 49.92 -189.19 15.39
N ILE A 396 49.84 -187.92 15.82
CA ILE A 396 49.69 -187.61 17.25
C ILE A 396 48.23 -187.61 17.75
N ALA A 397 47.20 -187.32 16.94
CA ALA A 397 45.80 -187.40 17.43
C ALA A 397 45.22 -188.82 17.35
N GLY A 398 45.57 -189.59 16.30
CA GLY A 398 45.06 -190.95 16.08
C GLY A 398 45.81 -192.05 16.85
N ILE A 399 47.12 -191.92 17.05
CA ILE A 399 47.88 -192.89 17.87
C ILE A 399 47.61 -192.64 19.37
N THR A 400 47.25 -191.41 19.77
CA THR A 400 46.75 -191.12 21.13
C THR A 400 45.35 -191.69 21.38
N ALA A 401 44.55 -191.98 20.34
CA ALA A 401 43.32 -192.76 20.48
C ALA A 401 43.60 -194.28 20.65
N ARG A 402 44.74 -194.80 20.13
CA ARG A 402 45.23 -196.15 20.45
C ARG A 402 45.77 -196.27 21.89
N PHE A 403 46.21 -195.16 22.49
CA PHE A 403 46.40 -195.03 23.95
C PHE A 403 45.10 -195.23 24.74
N GLY A 404 43.91 -195.13 24.13
CA GLY A 404 42.61 -195.33 24.78
C GLY A 404 42.17 -196.79 24.86
N GLN A 405 42.51 -197.62 23.86
CA GLN A 405 42.14 -199.05 23.82
C GLN A 405 43.20 -199.98 24.42
N ILE A 406 44.50 -199.65 24.39
CA ILE A 406 45.54 -200.48 25.05
C ILE A 406 45.62 -200.26 26.57
N LYS A 407 45.20 -199.08 27.04
CA LYS A 407 44.99 -198.83 28.46
C LYS A 407 43.79 -199.60 29.03
N THR A 408 42.77 -199.92 28.20
CA THR A 408 41.59 -200.70 28.61
C THR A 408 41.71 -202.19 28.29
N THR A 409 42.55 -202.57 27.33
CA THR A 409 43.07 -203.93 27.29
C THR A 409 44.25 -204.05 28.23
N LEU A 410 43.87 -204.45 29.41
CA LEU A 410 44.57 -205.50 30.10
C LEU A 410 45.85 -205.10 30.86
N GLU A 411 45.89 -204.44 32.03
CA GLU A 411 44.92 -204.29 33.15
C GLU A 411 44.18 -205.58 33.61
N GLU A 412 44.11 -206.63 32.78
CA GLU A 412 43.75 -208.02 33.06
C GLU A 412 44.99 -208.94 32.84
N ILE A 413 46.12 -208.45 32.27
CA ILE A 413 47.42 -209.18 32.29
C ILE A 413 48.19 -208.90 33.59
N GLN A 414 48.04 -207.71 34.16
CA GLN A 414 48.43 -207.47 35.56
C GLN A 414 47.74 -208.43 36.54
N SER A 415 46.64 -209.12 36.18
CA SER A 415 46.02 -210.14 37.03
C SER A 415 46.35 -211.60 36.65
N ARG A 416 47.18 -211.85 35.62
CA ARG A 416 47.44 -213.22 35.10
C ARG A 416 48.89 -213.66 34.97
N GLU A 417 49.90 -212.79 35.02
CA GLU A 417 51.32 -213.25 35.18
C GLU A 417 51.93 -212.95 36.57
N GLU A 418 51.19 -212.29 37.46
CA GLU A 418 51.32 -212.57 38.90
C GLU A 418 50.96 -214.05 39.21
N GLU A 419 50.18 -214.75 38.35
CA GLU A 419 50.03 -216.23 38.39
C GLU A 419 51.23 -216.98 37.76
N ARG A 420 52.22 -216.28 37.19
CA ARG A 420 53.46 -216.86 36.66
C ARG A 420 54.70 -216.46 37.45
N MET A 421 54.51 -215.74 38.56
CA MET A 421 55.48 -215.63 39.65
C MET A 421 56.11 -216.98 39.99
N ASP A 422 55.40 -218.09 39.97
CA ASP A 422 55.83 -219.23 40.77
C ASP A 422 56.31 -220.46 39.97
N SER A 423 56.62 -220.30 38.67
CA SER A 423 56.87 -221.46 37.79
C SER A 423 58.29 -221.62 37.20
N ARG A 424 59.14 -220.59 37.08
CA ARG A 424 60.48 -220.79 36.45
C ARG A 424 61.66 -220.14 37.17
N ALA A 425 61.49 -219.91 38.47
CA ALA A 425 62.58 -220.00 39.45
C ALA A 425 62.89 -221.45 39.89
N ALA A 426 62.15 -222.47 39.43
CA ALA A 426 62.21 -223.81 40.03
C ALA A 426 62.11 -225.01 39.05
N SER A 427 62.70 -224.93 37.85
CA SER A 427 62.96 -226.15 37.07
C SER A 427 64.36 -226.28 36.46
N GLU A 428 65.35 -225.47 36.87
CA GLU A 428 66.75 -225.80 36.59
C GLU A 428 67.74 -225.32 37.67
N LEU A 429 67.40 -225.72 38.90
CA LEU A 429 68.37 -226.38 39.78
C LEU A 429 68.47 -227.89 39.38
N GLN A 430 68.43 -228.17 38.07
CA GLN A 430 68.49 -229.51 37.47
C GLN A 430 69.43 -229.64 36.26
N ALA A 431 70.38 -228.73 36.05
CA ALA A 431 71.68 -229.19 35.57
C ALA A 431 72.70 -228.06 35.59
N THR A 432 73.90 -228.13 36.18
CA THR A 432 74.73 -229.25 36.65
C THR A 432 74.72 -230.54 35.83
N ALA A 433 75.92 -230.96 35.46
CA ALA A 433 76.21 -232.28 34.90
C ALA A 433 75.66 -232.51 33.48
N SER A 434 76.07 -231.64 32.55
CA SER A 434 76.57 -232.03 31.22
C SER A 434 77.13 -230.83 30.47
N ILE A 435 78.18 -230.80 29.69
CA ILE A 435 79.40 -231.57 29.67
C ILE A 435 80.42 -230.42 29.51
N MET A 436 81.16 -230.08 30.57
CA MET A 436 82.24 -230.79 31.27
C MET A 436 83.54 -230.18 30.78
N ALA A 437 84.40 -229.95 31.77
CA ALA A 437 85.79 -229.69 31.61
C ALA A 437 86.10 -228.34 30.98
N ASP A 438 86.33 -227.36 31.85
CA ASP A 438 87.74 -227.12 32.15
C ASP A 438 88.31 -226.19 31.04
N GLN A 439 89.59 -225.89 30.84
CA GLN A 439 90.83 -226.27 31.51
C GLN A 439 91.85 -225.17 31.20
N GLU A 440 92.62 -224.68 32.23
CA GLU A 440 94.10 -224.56 32.38
C GLU A 440 94.90 -224.26 31.12
N LEU A 441 94.52 -225.05 30.15
CA LEU A 441 95.26 -225.58 29.09
C LEU A 441 95.58 -224.58 28.02
N ALA A 442 96.47 -223.64 28.28
CA ALA A 442 97.30 -223.15 27.20
C ALA A 442 96.45 -222.31 26.20
N GLN A 443 96.86 -221.83 25.03
CA GLN A 443 98.18 -221.83 24.48
C GLN A 443 98.38 -220.54 23.70
N ILE A 444 99.18 -219.67 24.32
CA ILE A 444 100.63 -219.60 24.06
C ILE A 444 101.09 -219.40 22.60
N ILE A 445 100.29 -219.47 21.52
CA ILE A 445 100.84 -219.36 20.15
C ILE A 445 99.81 -218.61 19.32
N ALA A 446 99.14 -219.23 18.36
CA ALA A 446 99.85 -219.23 17.10
C ALA A 446 100.25 -217.76 16.77
N GLN A 447 101.53 -217.43 17.12
CA GLN A 447 102.21 -216.17 17.47
C GLN A 447 102.85 -215.55 16.22
N VAL A 448 103.24 -214.28 16.40
CA VAL A 448 104.54 -213.76 15.96
C VAL A 448 105.52 -214.89 15.92
N GLN A 449 105.71 -215.46 14.77
CA GLN A 449 106.78 -216.40 14.64
C GLN A 449 107.48 -215.91 13.39
N GLN A 450 108.35 -214.86 13.43
CA GLN A 450 109.53 -214.68 14.32
C GLN A 450 110.28 -215.99 14.54
#